data_AF-A0A6A6ZHZ2-F1
#
_entry.id   AF-A0A6A6ZHZ2-F1
#
_cell.length_a   1.000
_cell.length_b   1.000
_cell.length_c   1.000
_cell.angle_alpha   90.00
_cell.angle_beta   90.00
_cell.angle_gamma   90.00
#
_symmetry.space_group_name_H-M   'P 1'
#
loop_
_entity.id
_entity.type
_entity.pdbx_description
1 polymer ?
#
loop_
_entity_poly.entity_id
_entity_poly.type
_entity_poly.pdbx_seq_one_letter_code
_entity_poly.pdbx_strand_id
1 'polypeptide(L)'
;MDGEDALVDVQCFAQYALDPPVETFYARQRDNADIHRQDRLDRLRPQAPDRIKQDLLARIRWNFSKSVDDVEIEDGLDEDGTERRQPFFSDPTAAESLAEPPISSVLINSADIIKYKASVYAPDGYRYHGKLLENENAQSITIKDFVVAAHAHIYEYLGTIVDYRRDMRLDSDSGIVEQELIDEPDVLFKAAACYAVAHETAGTISTFITNEDSMTIEAFWESRRSDAVTLRELRDAYRADRAMN
;
A
#
# COMPACT_ATOMS: atom_id res chain seq x y z
N MET A 1 -2.72 -63.39 -34.12
CA MET A 1 -2.27 -63.98 -32.86
C MET A 1 -0.75 -63.87 -32.87
N ASP A 2 -0.19 -63.60 -31.70
CA ASP A 2 1.24 -63.42 -31.39
C ASP A 2 1.70 -61.98 -31.70
N GLY A 3 1.98 -61.08 -30.74
CA GLY A 3 2.34 -61.24 -29.32
C GLY A 3 3.86 -61.21 -29.17
N GLU A 4 4.37 -60.44 -28.19
CA GLU A 4 5.80 -60.20 -27.82
C GLU A 4 6.51 -59.08 -28.61
N ASP A 5 7.32 -58.20 -28.02
CA ASP A 5 7.57 -57.79 -26.64
C ASP A 5 8.34 -56.46 -26.74
N ALA A 6 7.76 -55.37 -26.23
CA ALA A 6 8.46 -54.09 -26.09
C ALA A 6 8.91 -53.94 -24.64
N LEU A 7 10.20 -54.22 -24.41
CA LEU A 7 10.93 -53.86 -23.20
C LEU A 7 10.90 -52.33 -23.04
N VAL A 8 10.07 -51.84 -22.12
CA VAL A 8 10.17 -50.48 -21.59
C VAL A 8 10.78 -50.57 -20.20
N ASP A 9 11.88 -49.85 -20.07
CA ASP A 9 12.73 -49.70 -18.90
C ASP A 9 11.92 -49.20 -17.69
N VAL A 10 11.82 -50.02 -16.64
CA VAL A 10 11.22 -49.64 -15.36
C VAL A 10 12.33 -49.10 -14.47
N GLN A 11 12.56 -47.79 -14.56
CA GLN A 11 13.19 -47.04 -13.48
C GLN A 11 12.49 -45.69 -13.36
N CYS A 12 11.49 -45.60 -12.48
CA CYS A 12 11.21 -44.34 -11.81
C CYS A 12 10.24 -44.51 -10.62
N PHE A 13 10.57 -43.82 -9.52
CA PHE A 13 9.77 -43.51 -8.34
C PHE A 13 9.61 -44.58 -7.25
N ALA A 14 10.66 -44.71 -6.44
CA ALA A 14 10.51 -44.86 -4.99
C ALA A 14 11.48 -43.92 -4.28
N GLN A 15 11.06 -42.66 -4.12
CA GLN A 15 11.71 -41.72 -3.20
C GLN A 15 10.61 -41.00 -2.43
N TYR A 16 10.07 -41.71 -1.44
CA TYR A 16 9.31 -41.09 -0.36
C TYR A 16 10.26 -40.15 0.38
N ALA A 17 10.21 -38.88 0.03
CA ALA A 17 10.80 -37.81 0.82
C ALA A 17 10.06 -37.79 2.16
N LEU A 18 10.82 -37.98 3.23
CA LEU A 18 10.37 -37.77 4.60
C LEU A 18 9.85 -36.34 4.72
N ASP A 19 8.61 -36.17 5.17
CA ASP A 19 8.09 -34.85 5.54
C ASP A 19 9.07 -34.20 6.52
N PRO A 20 9.50 -32.96 6.25
CA PRO A 20 10.45 -32.31 7.13
C PRO A 20 9.78 -32.12 8.51
N PRO A 21 10.53 -32.28 9.62
CA PRO A 21 9.96 -32.22 10.96
C PRO A 21 9.22 -30.90 11.18
N VAL A 22 8.06 -30.94 11.83
CA VAL A 22 7.12 -29.81 12.04
C VAL A 22 7.83 -28.54 12.55
N GLU A 23 8.93 -28.68 13.29
CA GLU A 23 9.76 -27.56 13.74
C GLU A 23 10.40 -26.74 12.59
N THR A 24 10.72 -27.37 11.46
CA THR A 24 11.24 -26.70 10.26
C THR A 24 10.19 -25.90 9.50
N PHE A 25 8.90 -26.26 9.63
CA PHE A 25 7.78 -25.51 9.07
C PHE A 25 7.57 -24.19 9.84
N TYR A 26 7.59 -24.24 11.18
CA TYR A 26 7.48 -23.04 12.02
C TYR A 26 8.73 -22.15 11.96
N ALA A 27 9.92 -22.73 11.80
CA ALA A 27 11.15 -21.96 11.54
C ALA A 27 11.09 -21.23 10.20
N ARG A 28 10.65 -21.90 9.11
CA ARG A 28 10.45 -21.25 7.81
C ARG A 28 9.34 -20.19 7.82
N GLN A 29 8.28 -20.35 8.61
CA GLN A 29 7.26 -19.31 8.75
C GLN A 29 7.77 -18.09 9.53
N ARG A 30 8.60 -18.29 10.57
CA ARG A 30 9.29 -17.17 11.25
C ARG A 30 10.28 -16.47 10.33
N ASP A 31 11.09 -17.22 9.59
CA ASP A 31 12.03 -16.65 8.63
C ASP A 31 11.29 -15.89 7.52
N ASN A 32 10.15 -16.39 7.03
CA ASN A 32 9.33 -15.66 6.07
C ASN A 32 8.68 -14.42 6.69
N ALA A 33 8.20 -14.48 7.94
CA ALA A 33 7.65 -13.31 8.63
C ALA A 33 8.73 -12.25 8.89
N ASP A 34 9.95 -12.66 9.23
CA ASP A 34 11.08 -11.77 9.44
C ASP A 34 11.66 -11.24 8.11
N ILE A 35 11.65 -12.02 7.04
CA ILE A 35 11.98 -11.57 5.68
C ILE A 35 10.92 -10.59 5.18
N HIS A 36 9.63 -10.84 5.37
CA HIS A 36 8.57 -9.90 5.02
C HIS A 36 8.60 -8.66 5.90
N ARG A 37 8.95 -8.78 7.18
CA ARG A 37 9.15 -7.65 8.08
C ARG A 37 10.38 -6.84 7.67
N GLN A 38 11.49 -7.48 7.33
CA GLN A 38 12.72 -6.80 6.92
C GLN A 38 12.57 -6.18 5.52
N ASP A 39 11.94 -6.85 4.56
CA ASP A 39 11.58 -6.29 3.25
C ASP A 39 10.57 -5.13 3.41
N ARG A 40 9.57 -5.27 4.30
CA ARG A 40 8.67 -4.16 4.65
C ARG A 40 9.43 -3.01 5.30
N LEU A 41 10.34 -3.27 6.23
CA LEU A 41 11.20 -2.26 6.86
C LEU A 41 12.20 -1.65 5.87
N ASP A 42 12.72 -2.41 4.90
CA ASP A 42 13.66 -1.95 3.88
C ASP A 42 12.96 -1.15 2.77
N ARG A 43 11.68 -1.42 2.51
CA ARG A 43 10.78 -0.54 1.72
C ARG A 43 10.32 0.68 2.51
N LEU A 44 10.28 0.60 3.83
CA LEU A 44 10.00 1.72 4.74
C LEU A 44 11.28 2.49 5.12
N ARG A 45 12.48 1.96 4.83
CA ARG A 45 13.72 2.73 4.92
C ARG A 45 13.53 3.89 3.96
N PRO A 46 13.70 5.14 4.42
CA PRO A 46 13.61 6.28 3.54
C PRO A 46 14.63 6.07 2.40
N GLN A 47 14.15 5.73 1.20
CA GLN A 47 15.02 5.68 0.03
C GLN A 47 15.37 7.12 -0.26
N ALA A 48 16.51 7.58 0.24
CA ALA A 48 17.00 8.94 0.12
C ALA A 48 16.60 9.59 -1.22
N PRO A 49 15.57 10.46 -1.23
CA PRO A 49 14.60 10.69 -0.16
C PRO A 49 13.19 10.23 -0.57
N ASP A 50 12.55 9.41 0.26
CA ASP A 50 11.10 9.36 0.30
C ASP A 50 10.69 10.71 0.87
N ARG A 51 10.45 11.66 -0.05
CA ARG A 51 10.30 13.08 0.30
C ARG A 51 8.98 13.33 1.00
N ILE A 52 7.98 12.47 0.81
CA ILE A 52 6.64 12.66 1.33
C ILE A 52 6.64 12.38 2.84
N LYS A 53 5.96 13.24 3.60
CA LYS A 53 5.75 13.06 5.05
C LYS A 53 4.74 11.95 5.31
N GLN A 54 5.14 10.72 5.04
CA GLN A 54 4.31 9.53 5.14
C GLN A 54 3.86 9.24 6.58
N ASP A 55 4.62 9.72 7.58
CA ASP A 55 4.22 9.71 8.99
C ASP A 55 2.96 10.55 9.25
N LEU A 56 2.79 11.69 8.55
CA LEU A 56 1.60 12.52 8.66
C LEU A 56 0.44 11.90 7.90
N LEU A 57 0.67 11.43 6.67
CA LEU A 57 -0.36 10.75 5.87
C LEU A 57 -0.85 9.46 6.54
N ALA A 58 -0.01 8.77 7.31
CA ALA A 58 -0.38 7.56 8.05
C ALA A 58 -1.37 7.80 9.19
N ARG A 59 -1.49 9.03 9.69
CA ARG A 59 -2.45 9.43 10.72
C ARG A 59 -3.82 9.81 10.15
N ILE A 60 -3.92 9.95 8.83
CA ILE A 60 -5.16 10.35 8.16
C ILE A 60 -6.00 9.10 7.88
N ARG A 61 -7.22 9.09 8.42
CA ARG A 61 -8.25 8.10 8.12
C ARG A 61 -8.96 8.52 6.84
N TRP A 62 -8.50 7.94 5.74
CA TRP A 62 -8.89 8.36 4.40
C TRP A 62 -9.50 7.20 3.64
N ASN A 63 -10.80 7.32 3.37
CA ASN A 63 -11.58 6.37 2.59
C ASN A 63 -11.95 7.04 1.26
N PHE A 64 -11.50 6.47 0.14
CA PHE A 64 -11.80 6.93 -1.20
C PHE A 64 -13.23 6.61 -1.64
N SER A 65 -13.94 5.70 -0.98
CA SER A 65 -15.35 5.40 -1.27
C SER A 65 -16.33 6.41 -0.63
N LYS A 66 -15.84 7.37 0.17
CA LYS A 66 -16.65 8.38 0.88
C LYS A 66 -16.35 9.79 0.38
N SER A 67 -17.03 10.80 0.92
CA SER A 67 -16.71 12.20 0.58
C SER A 67 -15.31 12.56 1.07
N VAL A 68 -14.61 13.44 0.33
CA VAL A 68 -13.35 14.00 0.80
C VAL A 68 -13.54 14.77 2.12
N ASP A 69 -14.72 15.33 2.38
CA ASP A 69 -15.04 16.04 3.62
C ASP A 69 -15.15 15.10 4.84
N ASP A 70 -15.30 13.79 4.61
CA ASP A 70 -15.33 12.76 5.66
C ASP A 70 -13.92 12.30 6.09
N VAL A 71 -12.87 12.93 5.55
CA VAL A 71 -11.48 12.59 5.92
C VAL A 71 -11.21 13.08 7.35
N GLU A 72 -10.79 12.16 8.20
CA GLU A 72 -10.46 12.40 9.60
C GLU A 72 -8.95 12.26 9.84
N ILE A 73 -8.44 12.86 10.90
CA ILE A 73 -7.08 12.66 11.39
C ILE A 73 -7.11 12.25 12.86
N GLU A 74 -6.18 11.36 13.21
CA GLU A 74 -5.92 10.96 14.59
C GLU A 74 -5.38 12.13 15.43
N ASP A 75 -6.04 12.42 16.56
CA ASP A 75 -5.73 13.52 17.49
C ASP A 75 -5.37 12.99 18.90
N GLY A 76 -4.81 11.79 18.98
CA GLY A 76 -4.45 11.12 20.22
C GLY A 76 -5.43 10.02 20.64
N LEU A 77 -5.36 9.67 21.92
CA LEU A 77 -6.22 8.66 22.54
C LEU A 77 -7.09 9.29 23.63
N ASP A 78 -8.33 8.82 23.73
CA ASP A 78 -9.23 9.09 24.85
C ASP A 78 -8.81 8.30 26.10
N GLU A 79 -9.41 8.60 27.25
CA GLU A 79 -9.07 7.99 28.54
C GLU A 79 -9.28 6.46 28.57
N ASP A 80 -10.20 5.96 27.74
CA ASP A 80 -10.48 4.53 27.57
C ASP A 80 -9.57 3.85 26.55
N GLY A 81 -8.60 4.59 25.98
CA GLY A 81 -7.67 4.11 24.98
C GLY A 81 -8.23 4.07 23.56
N THR A 82 -9.45 4.58 23.33
CA THR A 82 -10.00 4.73 21.97
C THR A 82 -9.35 5.91 21.25
N GLU A 83 -9.31 5.85 19.92
CA GLU A 83 -8.68 6.90 19.12
C GLU A 83 -9.58 8.13 19.05
N ARG A 84 -9.07 9.26 19.52
CA ARG A 84 -9.71 10.55 19.33
C ARG A 84 -9.47 11.02 17.90
N ARG A 85 -10.54 11.46 17.24
CA ARG A 85 -10.51 11.87 15.83
C ARG A 85 -11.09 13.25 15.67
N GLN A 86 -10.60 13.97 14.65
CA GLN A 86 -11.16 15.24 14.24
C GLN A 86 -11.17 15.38 12.71
N PRO A 87 -12.01 16.27 12.15
CA PRO A 87 -12.01 16.56 10.72
C PRO A 87 -10.63 17.05 10.26
N PHE A 88 -10.06 16.38 9.26
CA PHE A 88 -8.70 16.65 8.79
C PHE A 88 -8.53 18.10 8.29
N PHE A 89 -9.49 18.64 7.55
CA PHE A 89 -9.36 19.99 6.98
C PHE A 89 -9.37 21.13 8.00
N SER A 90 -9.73 20.84 9.25
CA SER A 90 -9.66 21.78 10.38
C SER A 90 -8.35 21.65 11.17
N ASP A 91 -7.56 20.61 10.92
CA ASP A 91 -6.32 20.32 11.64
C ASP A 91 -5.13 21.13 11.06
N PRO A 92 -4.23 21.67 11.90
CA PRO A 92 -3.04 22.39 11.43
C PRO A 92 -2.13 21.60 10.47
N THR A 93 -2.08 20.27 10.61
CA THR A 93 -1.30 19.39 9.72
C THR A 93 -1.77 19.49 8.26
N ALA A 94 -3.02 19.86 8.01
CA ALA A 94 -3.52 20.06 6.65
C ALA A 94 -2.74 21.14 5.88
N ALA A 95 -2.23 22.17 6.57
CA ALA A 95 -1.46 23.27 6.00
C ALA A 95 0.05 22.99 5.90
N GLU A 96 0.53 21.86 6.42
CA GLU A 96 1.95 21.51 6.31
C GLU A 96 2.35 21.17 4.88
N SER A 97 3.62 21.43 4.53
CA SER A 97 4.22 20.92 3.29
C SER A 97 4.11 19.40 3.23
N LEU A 98 3.63 18.88 2.10
CA LEU A 98 3.53 17.45 1.80
C LEU A 98 4.89 16.74 1.92
N ALA A 99 5.95 17.45 1.57
CA ALA A 99 7.27 16.87 1.42
C ALA A 99 8.39 17.67 2.09
N GLU A 100 9.51 17.00 2.33
CA GLU A 100 10.74 17.58 2.85
C GLU A 100 11.96 17.07 2.04
N PRO A 101 12.70 17.97 1.36
CA PRO A 101 12.42 19.39 1.19
C PRO A 101 11.10 19.64 0.41
N PRO A 102 10.42 20.78 0.62
CA PRO A 102 9.15 21.09 -0.03
C PRO A 102 9.17 20.93 -1.55
N ILE A 103 8.05 20.51 -2.12
CA ILE A 103 7.86 20.35 -3.56
C ILE A 103 6.71 21.23 -4.05
N SER A 104 6.82 21.77 -5.25
CA SER A 104 5.78 22.58 -5.89
C SER A 104 4.97 21.79 -6.93
N SER A 105 5.43 20.59 -7.32
CA SER A 105 4.75 19.71 -8.25
C SER A 105 4.90 18.24 -7.84
N VAL A 106 3.85 17.46 -8.10
CA VAL A 106 3.85 16.00 -7.95
C VAL A 106 2.91 15.36 -8.96
N LEU A 107 3.39 14.33 -9.67
CA LEU A 107 2.54 13.47 -10.50
C LEU A 107 1.95 12.37 -9.62
N ILE A 108 0.65 12.44 -9.35
CA ILE A 108 -0.09 11.47 -8.55
C ILE A 108 -0.46 10.27 -9.42
N ASN A 109 -0.05 9.09 -8.96
CA ASN A 109 -0.36 7.82 -9.57
C ASN A 109 -1.04 6.85 -8.61
N SER A 110 -1.81 5.89 -9.12
CA SER A 110 -2.26 4.72 -8.37
C SER A 110 -1.38 3.52 -8.67
N ALA A 111 -0.80 2.90 -7.64
CA ALA A 111 -0.09 1.64 -7.73
C ALA A 111 -1.00 0.53 -8.26
N ASP A 112 -2.25 0.50 -7.80
CA ASP A 112 -3.24 -0.50 -8.15
C ASP A 112 -3.56 -0.46 -9.65
N ILE A 113 -3.79 0.74 -10.20
CA ILE A 113 -4.09 0.89 -11.64
C ILE A 113 -2.85 0.63 -12.50
N ILE A 114 -1.66 1.06 -12.06
CA ILE A 114 -0.42 0.75 -12.78
C ILE A 114 -0.24 -0.77 -12.89
N LYS A 115 -0.51 -1.52 -11.82
CA LYS A 115 -0.45 -2.99 -11.86
C LYS A 115 -1.57 -3.58 -12.72
N TYR A 116 -2.80 -3.07 -12.60
CA TYR A 116 -3.92 -3.48 -13.47
C TYR A 116 -3.56 -3.34 -14.95
N LYS A 117 -3.04 -2.18 -15.36
CA LYS A 117 -2.62 -1.91 -16.74
C LYS A 117 -1.54 -2.91 -17.23
N ALA A 118 -0.68 -3.37 -16.33
CA ALA A 118 0.35 -4.36 -16.64
C ALA A 118 -0.15 -5.81 -16.57
N SER A 119 -1.38 -6.03 -16.11
CA SER A 119 -1.99 -7.34 -15.93
C SER A 119 -2.75 -7.81 -17.17
N VAL A 120 -3.04 -9.11 -17.23
CA VAL A 120 -3.83 -9.72 -18.31
C VAL A 120 -5.31 -9.31 -18.29
N TYR A 121 -5.78 -8.70 -17.20
CA TYR A 121 -7.18 -8.28 -17.05
C TYR A 121 -7.45 -6.90 -17.66
N ALA A 122 -6.42 -6.14 -18.00
CA ALA A 122 -6.60 -4.85 -18.66
C ALA A 122 -7.05 -5.07 -20.11
N PRO A 123 -8.14 -4.42 -20.56
CA PRO A 123 -8.52 -4.42 -21.96
C PRO A 123 -7.40 -3.91 -22.86
N ASP A 124 -7.30 -4.47 -24.07
CA ASP A 124 -6.35 -3.99 -25.08
C ASP A 124 -6.50 -2.48 -25.29
N GLY A 125 -5.40 -1.76 -25.10
CA GLY A 125 -5.35 -0.31 -25.27
C GLY A 125 -5.87 0.51 -24.07
N TYR A 126 -6.10 -0.11 -22.90
CA TYR A 126 -6.43 0.62 -21.67
C TYR A 126 -5.42 1.73 -21.38
N ARG A 127 -5.92 2.97 -21.25
CA ARG A 127 -5.10 4.15 -20.99
C ARG A 127 -5.30 4.61 -19.57
N TYR A 128 -4.18 4.74 -18.87
CA TYR A 128 -4.11 5.32 -17.54
C TYR A 128 -3.20 6.54 -17.58
N HIS A 129 -3.68 7.64 -17.03
CA HIS A 129 -2.95 8.90 -16.93
C HIS A 129 -2.91 9.32 -15.47
N GLY A 130 -1.72 9.55 -14.92
CA GLY A 130 -1.57 10.14 -13.60
C GLY A 130 -2.09 11.59 -13.57
N LYS A 131 -2.37 12.08 -12.37
CA LYS A 131 -2.82 13.46 -12.14
C LYS A 131 -1.65 14.33 -11.71
N LEU A 132 -1.26 15.28 -12.55
CA LEU A 132 -0.31 16.32 -12.14
C LEU A 132 -1.01 17.26 -11.15
N LEU A 133 -0.44 17.38 -9.96
CA LEU A 133 -0.73 18.43 -9.00
C LEU A 133 0.45 19.39 -9.01
N GLU A 134 0.21 20.64 -9.40
CA GLU A 134 1.22 21.68 -9.46
C GLU A 134 0.67 22.97 -8.83
N ASN A 135 1.51 23.63 -8.04
CA ASN A 135 1.18 24.92 -7.46
C ASN A 135 1.79 26.02 -8.34
N GLU A 136 0.93 26.82 -8.98
CA GLU A 136 1.30 27.81 -10.01
C GLU A 136 2.33 28.85 -9.55
N ASN A 137 2.40 29.12 -8.25
CA ASN A 137 3.29 30.14 -7.67
C ASN A 137 4.61 29.57 -7.15
N ALA A 138 4.98 28.33 -7.55
CA ALA A 138 6.10 27.58 -6.98
C ALA A 138 6.04 27.43 -5.45
N GLN A 139 4.85 27.60 -4.87
CA GLN A 139 4.61 27.37 -3.45
C GLN A 139 4.64 25.87 -3.16
N SER A 140 4.94 25.53 -1.90
CA SER A 140 4.92 24.13 -1.47
C SER A 140 3.51 23.56 -1.55
N ILE A 141 3.37 22.39 -2.16
CA ILE A 141 2.16 21.57 -2.07
C ILE A 141 1.93 21.21 -0.62
N THR A 142 0.73 21.51 -0.11
CA THR A 142 0.34 21.13 1.25
C THR A 142 -0.22 19.70 1.30
N ILE A 143 -0.29 19.12 2.50
CA ILE A 143 -0.96 17.84 2.70
C ILE A 143 -2.43 17.93 2.26
N LYS A 144 -3.10 19.06 2.54
CA LYS A 144 -4.46 19.33 2.06
C LYS A 144 -4.58 19.25 0.54
N ASP A 145 -3.72 19.97 -0.18
CA ASP A 145 -3.75 19.99 -1.65
C ASP A 145 -3.60 18.58 -2.22
N PHE A 146 -2.67 17.81 -1.63
CA PHE A 146 -2.45 16.42 -1.99
C PHE A 146 -3.67 15.55 -1.72
N VAL A 147 -4.24 15.59 -0.51
CA VAL A 147 -5.41 14.78 -0.13
C VAL A 147 -6.58 15.06 -1.07
N VAL A 148 -6.88 16.33 -1.37
CA VAL A 148 -7.97 16.69 -2.29
C VAL A 148 -7.71 16.15 -3.70
N ALA A 149 -6.53 16.42 -4.27
CA ALA A 149 -6.20 16.01 -5.63
C ALA A 149 -6.14 14.50 -5.79
N ALA A 150 -5.52 13.81 -4.84
CA ALA A 150 -5.43 12.36 -4.80
C ALA A 150 -6.80 11.71 -4.59
N HIS A 151 -7.66 12.28 -3.75
CA HIS A 151 -8.97 11.71 -3.51
C HIS A 151 -9.81 11.75 -4.78
N ALA A 152 -9.87 12.91 -5.44
CA ALA A 152 -10.56 13.04 -6.72
C ALA A 152 -9.97 12.09 -7.78
N HIS A 153 -8.64 11.97 -7.85
CA HIS A 153 -7.97 11.09 -8.80
C HIS A 153 -8.29 9.61 -8.54
N ILE A 154 -8.15 9.12 -7.31
CA ILE A 154 -8.42 7.71 -6.99
C ILE A 154 -9.91 7.40 -7.13
N TYR A 155 -10.79 8.34 -6.77
CA TYR A 155 -12.25 8.19 -6.92
C TYR A 155 -12.66 7.96 -8.38
N GLU A 156 -12.03 8.66 -9.34
CA GLU A 156 -12.27 8.46 -10.79
C GLU A 156 -12.07 7.01 -11.24
N TYR A 157 -11.16 6.29 -10.59
CA TYR A 157 -10.78 4.92 -10.93
C TYR A 157 -11.23 3.88 -9.88
N LEU A 158 -12.12 4.26 -8.97
CA LEU A 158 -12.51 3.42 -7.84
C LEU A 158 -13.04 2.05 -8.31
N GLY A 159 -13.93 2.05 -9.32
CA GLY A 159 -14.47 0.83 -9.91
C GLY A 159 -13.38 -0.08 -10.50
N THR A 160 -12.44 0.49 -11.25
CA THR A 160 -11.31 -0.27 -11.82
C THR A 160 -10.40 -0.87 -10.74
N ILE A 161 -10.15 -0.14 -9.65
CA ILE A 161 -9.36 -0.66 -8.52
C ILE A 161 -10.07 -1.84 -7.86
N VAL A 162 -11.38 -1.72 -7.64
CA VAL A 162 -12.20 -2.80 -7.06
C VAL A 162 -12.22 -4.03 -7.97
N ASP A 163 -12.49 -3.84 -9.26
CA ASP A 163 -12.54 -4.94 -10.24
C ASP A 163 -11.19 -5.64 -10.35
N TYR A 164 -10.08 -4.89 -10.47
CA TYR A 164 -8.74 -5.46 -10.50
C TYR A 164 -8.43 -6.33 -9.26
N ARG A 165 -8.74 -5.83 -8.07
CA ARG A 165 -8.48 -6.56 -6.82
C ARG A 165 -9.41 -7.77 -6.68
N ARG A 166 -10.63 -7.71 -7.22
CA ARG A 166 -11.54 -8.86 -7.31
C ARG A 166 -10.93 -9.95 -8.21
N ASP A 167 -10.50 -9.58 -9.41
CA ASP A 167 -9.91 -10.52 -10.38
C ASP A 167 -8.63 -11.17 -9.85
N MET A 168 -7.73 -10.39 -9.23
CA MET A 168 -6.51 -10.92 -8.61
C MET A 168 -6.78 -11.96 -7.52
N ARG A 169 -7.85 -11.81 -6.73
CA ARG A 169 -8.19 -12.77 -5.66
C ARG A 169 -8.67 -14.09 -6.25
N LEU A 170 -9.41 -14.04 -7.36
CA LEU A 170 -9.90 -15.24 -8.05
C LEU A 170 -8.76 -16.08 -8.63
N ASP A 171 -7.69 -15.45 -9.11
CA ASP A 171 -6.54 -16.15 -9.70
C ASP A 171 -5.53 -16.68 -8.66
N SER A 172 -5.59 -16.20 -7.42
CA SER A 172 -4.80 -16.78 -6.34
C SER A 172 -5.43 -18.11 -5.91
N ASP A 173 -5.02 -19.19 -6.60
CA ASP A 173 -5.34 -20.63 -6.48
C ASP A 173 -5.17 -21.25 -5.05
N SER A 174 -5.17 -20.43 -4.02
CA SER A 174 -4.86 -20.76 -2.63
C SER A 174 -5.97 -21.52 -1.88
N GLY A 175 -7.10 -21.85 -2.53
CA GLY A 175 -8.10 -22.75 -1.97
C GLY A 175 -8.78 -22.28 -0.68
N ILE A 176 -8.78 -20.98 -0.37
CA ILE A 176 -9.32 -20.44 0.88
C ILE A 176 -10.51 -19.52 0.59
N VAL A 177 -11.67 -20.03 1.04
CA VAL A 177 -12.91 -19.36 1.49
C VAL A 177 -13.56 -18.44 0.47
N GLU A 178 -14.81 -18.76 0.12
CA GLU A 178 -15.80 -17.79 -0.35
C GLU A 178 -15.90 -16.65 0.68
N GLN A 179 -14.96 -15.71 0.66
CA GLN A 179 -15.17 -14.42 1.30
C GLN A 179 -16.35 -13.82 0.57
N GLU A 180 -17.44 -13.59 1.29
CA GLU A 180 -18.60 -12.88 0.76
C GLU A 180 -18.10 -11.66 0.01
N LEU A 181 -18.36 -11.63 -1.29
CA LEU A 181 -18.11 -10.48 -2.13
C LEU A 181 -18.90 -9.33 -1.52
N ILE A 182 -18.19 -8.41 -0.86
CA ILE A 182 -18.79 -7.16 -0.45
C ILE A 182 -19.07 -6.40 -1.74
N ASP A 183 -20.34 -6.13 -2.01
CA ASP A 183 -20.78 -5.43 -3.22
C ASP A 183 -20.15 -4.04 -3.33
N GLU A 184 -19.92 -3.37 -2.20
CA GLU A 184 -19.34 -2.02 -2.10
C GLU A 184 -18.22 -1.97 -1.05
N PRO A 185 -17.00 -2.41 -1.38
CA PRO A 185 -15.92 -2.42 -0.41
C PRO A 185 -15.39 -1.01 -0.15
N ASP A 186 -14.94 -0.74 1.09
CA ASP A 186 -14.21 0.49 1.38
C ASP A 186 -12.81 0.40 0.76
N VAL A 187 -12.41 1.47 0.08
CA VAL A 187 -11.06 1.62 -0.49
C VAL A 187 -10.32 2.66 0.33
N LEU A 188 -9.42 2.22 1.18
CA LEU A 188 -8.70 3.04 2.14
C LEU A 188 -7.31 3.44 1.61
N PHE A 189 -6.84 4.62 1.98
CA PHE A 189 -5.45 5.01 1.76
C PHE A 189 -4.50 4.14 2.58
N LYS A 190 -3.57 3.46 1.90
CA LYS A 190 -2.55 2.63 2.54
C LYS A 190 -1.23 3.36 2.64
N ALA A 191 -0.71 3.85 1.52
CA ALA A 191 0.54 4.58 1.53
C ALA A 191 0.70 5.48 0.31
N ALA A 192 1.53 6.50 0.44
CA ALA A 192 2.11 7.22 -0.67
C ALA A 192 3.62 6.95 -0.66
N ALA A 193 4.19 6.67 -1.83
CA ALA A 193 5.62 6.58 -2.01
C ALA A 193 6.05 7.59 -3.06
N CYS A 194 7.16 8.28 -2.80
CA CYS A 194 7.70 9.28 -3.70
C CYS A 194 8.98 8.82 -4.36
N TYR A 195 9.09 8.98 -5.67
CA TYR A 195 10.32 8.72 -6.40
C TYR A 195 10.70 9.95 -7.22
N ALA A 196 11.96 10.36 -7.13
CA ALA A 196 12.51 11.37 -8.02
C ALA A 196 12.82 10.72 -9.37
N VAL A 197 12.16 11.17 -10.44
CA VAL A 197 12.40 10.67 -11.80
C VAL A 197 12.95 11.82 -12.64
N ALA A 198 14.27 11.82 -12.86
CA ALA A 198 15.06 12.76 -13.68
C ALA A 198 14.87 14.26 -13.38
N HIS A 199 13.65 14.80 -13.49
CA HIS A 199 13.26 16.18 -13.24
C HIS A 199 11.87 16.35 -12.59
N GLU A 200 11.16 15.25 -12.31
CA GLU A 200 9.81 15.25 -11.76
C GLU A 200 9.73 14.48 -10.45
N THR A 201 8.80 14.89 -9.60
CA THR A 201 8.46 14.16 -8.38
C THR A 201 7.23 13.31 -8.66
N ALA A 202 7.37 11.98 -8.70
CA ALA A 202 6.24 11.07 -8.90
C ALA A 202 5.79 10.48 -7.57
N GLY A 203 4.54 10.74 -7.19
CA GLY A 203 3.91 10.15 -6.01
C GLY A 203 3.01 8.98 -6.43
N THR A 204 3.26 7.80 -5.88
CA THR A 204 2.39 6.63 -6.11
C THR A 204 1.59 6.33 -4.85
N ILE A 205 0.28 6.30 -4.98
CA ILE A 205 -0.68 5.94 -3.93
C ILE A 205 -1.00 4.45 -4.04
N SER A 206 -0.89 3.76 -2.92
CA SER A 206 -1.40 2.40 -2.75
C SER A 206 -2.66 2.42 -1.92
N THR A 207 -3.63 1.58 -2.27
CA THR A 207 -4.87 1.41 -1.50
C THR A 207 -4.91 0.09 -0.73
N PHE A 208 -5.75 0.07 0.29
CA PHE A 208 -6.20 -1.12 1.02
C PHE A 208 -7.69 -1.29 0.75
N ILE A 209 -8.15 -2.51 0.48
CA ILE A 209 -9.58 -2.79 0.31
C ILE A 209 -10.08 -3.58 1.52
N THR A 210 -11.30 -3.34 1.99
CA THR A 210 -11.91 -4.13 3.07
C THR A 210 -11.73 -5.64 2.88
N ASN A 211 -11.40 -6.31 3.99
CA ASN A 211 -11.08 -7.74 4.05
C ASN A 211 -9.84 -8.17 3.24
N GLU A 212 -9.03 -7.25 2.72
CA GLU A 212 -7.69 -7.58 2.22
C GLU A 212 -6.88 -8.25 3.34
N ASP A 213 -6.28 -9.39 3.01
CA ASP A 213 -5.49 -10.22 3.92
C ASP A 213 -6.24 -10.65 5.20
N SER A 214 -7.57 -10.75 5.16
CA SER A 214 -8.43 -11.04 6.33
C SER A 214 -8.29 -10.02 7.47
N MET A 215 -7.83 -8.81 7.16
CA MET A 215 -7.64 -7.73 8.12
C MET A 215 -8.92 -6.91 8.27
N THR A 216 -9.33 -6.63 9.51
CA THR A 216 -10.42 -5.67 9.79
C THR A 216 -9.97 -4.24 9.53
N ILE A 217 -10.91 -3.33 9.31
CA ILE A 217 -10.61 -1.89 9.15
C ILE A 217 -9.90 -1.34 10.38
N GLU A 218 -10.32 -1.75 11.58
CA GLU A 218 -9.75 -1.33 12.85
C GLU A 218 -8.30 -1.79 12.99
N ALA A 219 -8.01 -3.06 12.68
CA ALA A 219 -6.67 -3.62 12.71
C ALA A 219 -5.75 -2.96 11.67
N PHE A 220 -6.30 -2.64 10.50
CA PHE A 220 -5.60 -1.86 9.49
C PHE A 220 -5.16 -0.50 10.04
N TRP A 221 -6.09 0.28 10.61
CA TRP A 221 -5.75 1.59 11.16
C TRP A 221 -4.81 1.52 12.36
N GLU A 222 -4.92 0.49 13.19
CA GLU A 222 -3.95 0.24 14.26
C GLU A 222 -2.54 0.02 13.71
N SER A 223 -2.38 -0.79 12.66
CA SER A 223 -1.10 -0.93 11.97
C SER A 223 -0.61 0.41 11.41
N ARG A 224 -1.49 1.26 10.86
CA ARG A 224 -1.10 2.57 10.30
C ARG A 224 -0.61 3.53 11.38
N ARG A 225 -1.23 3.53 12.56
CA ARG A 225 -0.75 4.31 13.71
C ARG A 225 0.65 3.87 14.13
N SER A 226 0.87 2.55 14.22
CA SER A 226 2.21 2.03 14.53
C SER A 226 3.24 2.43 13.47
N ASP A 227 2.88 2.33 12.18
CA ASP A 227 3.75 2.78 11.08
C ASP A 227 4.07 4.28 11.20
N ALA A 228 3.10 5.13 11.57
CA ALA A 228 3.28 6.58 11.71
C ALA A 228 4.35 6.93 12.76
N VAL A 229 4.34 6.25 13.90
CA VAL A 229 5.35 6.43 14.96
C VAL A 229 6.74 6.04 14.46
N THR A 230 6.87 4.86 13.87
CA THR A 230 8.14 4.37 13.32
C THR A 230 8.69 5.29 12.23
N LEU A 231 7.84 5.75 11.31
CA LEU A 231 8.24 6.66 10.23
C LEU A 231 8.72 8.01 10.76
N ARG A 232 8.05 8.54 11.80
CA ARG A 232 8.48 9.78 12.46
C ARG A 232 9.86 9.61 13.09
N GLU A 233 10.07 8.53 13.85
CA GLU A 233 11.36 8.23 14.49
C GLU A 233 12.50 8.09 13.47
N LEU A 234 12.25 7.37 12.36
CA LEU A 234 13.21 7.23 11.27
C LEU A 234 13.56 8.57 10.63
N ARG A 235 12.56 9.44 10.39
CA ARG A 235 12.78 10.77 9.85
C ARG A 235 13.61 11.64 10.79
N ASP A 236 13.29 11.63 12.08
CA ASP A 236 13.99 12.43 13.08
C ASP A 236 15.45 11.96 13.25
N ALA A 237 15.68 10.64 13.24
CA ALA A 237 17.03 10.07 13.24
C ALA A 237 17.84 10.49 12.00
N TYR A 238 17.23 10.45 10.81
CA TYR A 238 17.88 10.90 9.58
C TYR A 238 18.24 12.40 9.59
N ARG A 239 17.35 13.25 10.14
CA ARG A 239 17.63 14.69 10.31
C ARG A 239 18.81 14.91 11.26
N ALA A 240 18.87 14.17 12.36
CA ALA A 240 19.96 14.27 13.32
C ALA A 240 21.32 13.90 12.68
N ASP A 241 21.37 12.80 11.91
CA ASP A 241 22.57 12.37 11.19
C ASP A 241 23.04 13.43 10.16
N ARG A 242 22.11 14.00 9.40
CA ARG A 242 22.40 15.10 8.46
C ARG A 242 22.88 16.39 9.11
N ALA A 243 22.50 16.66 10.36
CA ALA A 243 22.96 17.85 11.07
C ALA A 243 24.39 17.70 11.62
N MET A 244 24.90 16.47 11.71
CA MET A 244 26.25 16.17 12.21
C MET A 244 27.32 16.10 11.12
N ASN A 245 26.90 15.99 9.85
CA ASN A 245 27.77 15.87 8.67
C ASN A 245 27.78 17.16 7.85
#